data_AF-A0A0Q8IY71-F1
#
_entry.id   AF-A0A0Q8IY71-F1
#
_cell.length_a   1.000
_cell.length_b   1.000
_cell.length_c   1.000
_cell.angle_alpha   90.00
_cell.angle_beta   90.00
_cell.angle_gamma   90.00
#
_symmetry.space_group_name_H-M   'P 1'
#
loop_
_entity.id
_entity.type
_entity.pdbx_description
1 polymer ?
#
loop_
_entity_poly.entity_id
_entity_poly.type
_entity_poly.pdbx_seq_one_letter_code
_entity_poly.pdbx_strand_id
1 'polypeptide(L)'
;MEGFMANGERTQISLRVPSDMIDAFERIAGALDRDRTWVMLQAFQFYLDREGQEILSDAEGIASVDRGETVDWNSAKTRIDAAIARGAAAHVKKAG
;
A
#
# COMPACT_ATOMS: atom_id res chain seq x y z
N MET A 1 -2.33 -14.92 -21.72
CA MET A 1 -2.11 -14.49 -20.32
C MET A 1 -2.67 -13.07 -20.19
N GLU A 2 -4.00 -12.98 -20.21
CA GLU A 2 -4.83 -11.77 -20.20
C GLU A 2 -5.34 -11.49 -18.77
N GLY A 3 -4.53 -10.88 -17.91
CA GLY A 3 -4.85 -10.89 -16.48
C GLY A 3 -4.49 -9.66 -15.66
N PHE A 4 -4.24 -8.49 -16.28
CA PHE A 4 -3.97 -7.27 -15.50
C PHE A 4 -4.86 -6.09 -15.86
N MET A 5 -5.68 -6.21 -16.91
CA MET A 5 -6.70 -5.20 -17.19
C MET A 5 -7.96 -5.61 -16.44
N ALA A 6 -8.05 -5.19 -15.17
CA ALA A 6 -9.35 -5.09 -14.52
C ALA A 6 -10.32 -4.38 -15.47
N ASN A 7 -11.52 -4.92 -15.63
CA ASN A 7 -12.61 -4.37 -16.47
C ASN A 7 -13.18 -3.06 -15.86
N GLY A 8 -12.32 -2.12 -15.50
CA GLY A 8 -12.66 -0.79 -15.01
C GLY A 8 -12.59 0.27 -16.11
N GLU A 9 -13.29 1.37 -15.90
CA GLU A 9 -13.23 2.55 -16.77
C GLU A 9 -11.80 3.06 -16.88
N ARG A 10 -11.30 3.22 -18.11
CA ARG A 10 -9.93 3.72 -18.36
C ARG A 10 -9.99 5.20 -18.67
N THR A 11 -9.23 5.98 -17.92
CA THR A 11 -9.01 7.40 -18.20
C THR A 11 -7.67 7.59 -18.89
N GLN A 12 -7.65 8.33 -20.00
CA GLN A 12 -6.41 8.76 -20.62
C GLN A 12 -5.88 10.01 -19.92
N ILE A 13 -4.62 9.97 -19.50
CA ILE A 13 -3.93 11.08 -18.85
C ILE A 13 -2.70 11.48 -19.66
N SER A 14 -2.34 12.77 -19.61
CA SER A 14 -1.12 13.29 -20.23
C SER A 14 -0.19 13.81 -19.13
N LEU A 15 1.03 13.27 -19.06
CA LEU A 15 2.04 13.64 -18.08
C LEU A 15 3.27 14.19 -18.81
N ARG A 16 3.84 15.27 -18.25
CA ARG A 16 5.20 15.69 -18.59
C ARG A 16 6.16 15.03 -17.62
N VAL A 17 7.10 14.27 -18.16
CA VAL A 17 8.14 13.58 -17.39
C VAL A 17 9.51 13.86 -18.01
N PRO A 18 10.60 13.75 -17.23
CA PRO A 18 11.96 13.78 -17.76
C PRO A 18 12.16 12.70 -18.85
N SER A 19 12.93 13.01 -19.90
CA SER A 19 13.15 12.08 -21.01
C SER A 19 13.93 10.84 -20.60
N ASP A 20 14.94 11.01 -19.75
CA ASP A 20 15.77 9.95 -19.18
C ASP A 20 14.95 8.94 -18.35
N MET A 21 13.88 9.39 -17.70
CA MET A 21 12.94 8.51 -17.01
C MET A 21 12.21 7.58 -17.99
N ILE A 22 11.80 8.10 -19.15
CA ILE A 22 11.16 7.28 -20.19
C ILE A 22 12.16 6.27 -20.76
N ASP A 23 13.39 6.69 -21.04
CA ASP A 23 14.45 5.81 -21.56
C ASP A 23 14.73 4.64 -20.59
N ALA A 24 14.73 4.92 -19.28
CA ALA A 24 14.89 3.89 -18.26
C ALA A 24 13.75 2.86 -18.29
N PHE A 25 12.48 3.32 -18.38
CA PHE A 25 11.33 2.42 -18.48
C PHE A 25 11.34 1.60 -19.77
N GLU A 26 11.75 2.18 -20.91
CA GLU A 26 11.88 1.44 -22.18
C GLU A 26 12.91 0.32 -22.09
N ARG A 27 14.07 0.59 -21.47
CA ARG A 27 15.10 -0.43 -21.28
C ARG A 27 14.62 -1.59 -20.40
N ILE A 28 13.87 -1.29 -19.33
CA ILE A 28 13.26 -2.31 -18.47
C ILE A 28 12.21 -3.11 -19.26
N ALA A 29 11.35 -2.42 -20.01
CA ALA A 29 10.30 -3.03 -20.81
C ALA A 29 10.88 -4.01 -21.85
N GLY A 30 11.96 -3.60 -22.54
CA GLY A 30 12.68 -4.46 -23.49
C GLY A 30 13.33 -5.68 -22.83
N ALA A 31 13.87 -5.54 -21.62
CA ALA A 31 14.43 -6.68 -20.87
C ALA A 31 13.36 -7.69 -20.41
N LEU A 32 12.11 -7.24 -20.26
CA LEU A 32 10.98 -8.05 -19.80
C LEU A 32 10.10 -8.59 -20.95
N ASP A 33 10.39 -8.21 -22.21
CA ASP A 33 9.52 -8.46 -23.37
C ASP A 33 8.08 -7.96 -23.14
N ARG A 34 7.96 -6.71 -22.66
CA ARG A 34 6.69 -6.05 -22.34
C ARG A 34 6.65 -4.64 -22.91
N ASP A 35 5.45 -4.08 -22.99
CA ASP A 35 5.26 -2.67 -23.34
C ASP A 35 5.66 -1.75 -22.19
N ARG A 36 6.19 -0.56 -22.54
CA ARG A 36 6.54 0.49 -21.58
C ARG A 36 5.38 0.84 -20.65
N THR A 37 4.16 0.94 -21.18
CA THR A 37 2.95 1.23 -20.40
C THR A 37 2.72 0.19 -19.30
N TRP A 38 3.01 -1.09 -19.57
CA TRP A 38 2.85 -2.14 -18.57
C TRP A 38 3.79 -1.92 -17.38
N VAL A 39 5.07 -1.61 -17.64
CA VAL A 39 6.06 -1.33 -16.58
C VAL A 39 5.68 -0.09 -15.78
N MET A 40 5.21 0.97 -16.46
CA MET A 40 4.76 2.19 -15.79
C MET A 40 3.55 1.95 -14.89
N LEU A 41 2.57 1.16 -15.32
CA LEU A 41 1.42 0.79 -14.49
C LEU A 41 1.84 -0.02 -13.26
N GLN A 42 2.82 -0.91 -13.38
CA GLN A 42 3.40 -1.61 -12.23
C GLN A 42 4.05 -0.64 -11.25
N ALA A 43 4.80 0.35 -11.74
CA ALA A 43 5.41 1.36 -10.89
C ALA A 43 4.36 2.21 -10.14
N PHE A 44 3.28 2.60 -10.80
CA PHE A 44 2.17 3.31 -10.15
C PHE A 44 1.50 2.46 -9.08
N GLN A 45 1.22 1.19 -9.37
CA GLN A 45 0.63 0.28 -8.38
C GLN A 45 1.55 0.09 -7.18
N PHE A 46 2.85 -0.08 -7.43
CA PHE A 46 3.85 -0.24 -6.37
C PHE A 46 3.90 0.97 -5.43
N TYR A 47 3.80 2.19 -5.96
CA TYR A 47 3.70 3.39 -5.13
C TYR A 47 2.41 3.38 -4.29
N LEU A 48 1.27 3.09 -4.92
CA LEU A 48 -0.04 3.08 -4.24
C LEU A 48 -0.13 2.04 -3.12
N ASP A 49 0.45 0.85 -3.33
CA ASP A 49 0.42 -0.25 -2.35
C ASP A 49 1.37 -0.05 -1.17
N ARG A 50 2.32 0.88 -1.29
CA ARG A 50 3.36 1.12 -0.27
C ARG A 50 3.20 2.52 0.29
N GLU A 51 3.99 3.45 -0.23
CA GLU A 51 4.03 4.84 0.22
C GLU A 51 2.64 5.49 0.20
N GLY A 52 1.84 5.21 -0.84
CA GLY A 52 0.47 5.69 -0.95
C GLY A 52 -0.42 5.21 0.20
N GLN A 53 -0.36 3.94 0.57
CA GLN A 53 -1.14 3.42 1.71
C GLN A 53 -0.68 4.06 3.04
N GLU A 54 0.63 4.20 3.24
CA GLU A 54 1.18 4.81 4.46
C GLU A 54 0.71 6.25 4.61
N ILE A 55 0.84 7.05 3.55
CA ILE A 55 0.39 8.45 3.54
C ILE A 55 -1.10 8.56 3.85
N LEU A 56 -1.93 7.72 3.24
CA LEU A 56 -3.37 7.74 3.46
C LEU A 56 -3.74 7.28 4.86
N SER A 57 -3.07 6.27 5.40
CA SER A 57 -3.27 5.79 6.77
C SER A 57 -2.94 6.87 7.80
N ASP A 58 -1.83 7.58 7.62
CA ASP A 58 -1.43 8.67 8.51
C ASP A 58 -2.42 9.84 8.44
N ALA A 59 -2.83 10.21 7.23
CA ALA A 59 -3.83 11.25 7.02
C ALA A 59 -5.17 10.92 7.70
N GLU A 60 -5.63 9.66 7.59
CA GLU A 60 -6.85 9.21 8.25
C GLU A 60 -6.70 9.19 9.78
N GLY A 61 -5.52 8.79 10.30
CA GLY A 61 -5.22 8.83 11.72
C GLY A 61 -5.33 10.25 12.31
N ILE A 62 -4.79 11.25 11.60
CA ILE A 62 -4.91 12.66 11.98
C ILE A 62 -6.39 13.10 11.95
N ALA A 63 -7.10 12.80 10.87
CA ALA A 63 -8.50 13.17 10.72
C ALA A 63 -9.40 12.52 11.80
N SER A 64 -9.11 11.28 12.20
CA SER A 64 -9.81 10.55 13.26
C SER A 64 -9.65 11.26 14.61
N VAL A 65 -8.44 11.74 14.93
CA VAL A 65 -8.19 12.54 16.13
C VAL A 65 -8.98 13.84 16.10
N ASP A 66 -9.00 14.55 14.97
CA ASP A 66 -9.75 15.80 14.81
C ASP A 66 -11.27 15.60 14.97
N ARG A 67 -11.80 14.43 14.57
CA ARG A 67 -13.20 14.04 14.79
C ARG A 67 -13.49 13.58 16.23
N GLY A 68 -12.48 13.52 17.10
CA GLY A 68 -12.61 13.07 18.48
C GLY A 68 -12.74 11.55 18.64
N GLU A 69 -12.40 10.77 17.62
CA GLU A 69 -12.40 9.29 17.63
C GLU A 69 -11.17 8.73 18.38
N THR A 70 -10.92 9.28 19.56
CA THR A 70 -9.79 8.89 20.41
C THR A 70 -10.26 8.00 21.56
N VAL A 71 -9.34 7.27 22.16
CA VAL A 71 -9.59 6.47 23.37
C VAL A 71 -8.67 6.95 24.48
N ASP A 72 -9.16 6.91 25.72
CA ASP A 72 -8.32 7.18 26.88
C ASP A 72 -7.11 6.22 26.92
N TRP A 73 -5.95 6.76 27.27
CA TRP A 73 -4.68 6.04 27.28
C TRP A 73 -4.72 4.79 28.17
N ASN A 74 -5.32 4.87 29.36
CA ASN A 74 -5.38 3.72 30.27
C ASN A 74 -6.28 2.61 29.72
N SER A 75 -7.37 2.99 29.03
CA SER A 75 -8.23 2.05 28.31
C SER A 75 -7.47 1.37 27.18
N ALA A 76 -6.72 2.13 26.37
CA ALA A 76 -5.90 1.62 25.29
C ALA A 76 -4.85 0.63 25.80
N LYS A 77 -4.10 1.01 26.85
CA LYS A 77 -3.08 0.16 27.48
C LYS A 77 -3.67 -1.17 27.95
N THR A 78 -4.81 -1.14 28.63
CA THR A 78 -5.49 -2.35 29.11
C THR A 78 -5.85 -3.31 27.97
N ARG A 79 -6.31 -2.77 26.83
CA ARG A 79 -6.65 -3.58 25.65
C ARG A 79 -5.41 -4.21 25.02
N ILE A 80 -4.30 -3.45 24.94
CA ILE A 80 -3.02 -3.92 24.41
C ILE A 80 -2.47 -5.05 25.28
N ASP A 81 -2.40 -4.86 26.60
CA ASP A 81 -1.91 -5.88 27.54
C ASP A 81 -2.72 -7.18 27.43
N ALA A 82 -4.05 -7.08 27.33
CA ALA A 82 -4.93 -8.23 27.14
C ALA A 82 -4.71 -8.94 25.79
N ALA A 83 -4.44 -8.19 24.71
CA ALA A 83 -4.14 -8.76 23.39
C ALA A 83 -2.83 -9.54 23.40
N ILE A 84 -1.78 -9.00 24.04
CA ILE A 84 -0.47 -9.65 24.19
C ILE A 84 -0.62 -10.97 24.97
N ALA A 85 -1.34 -10.95 26.11
CA ALA A 85 -1.57 -12.14 26.91
C ALA A 85 -2.29 -13.26 26.13
N ARG A 86 -3.30 -12.90 25.33
CA ARG A 86 -4.00 -13.86 24.44
C ARG A 86 -3.07 -14.46 23.39
N GLY A 87 -2.23 -13.63 22.76
CA GLY A 87 -1.24 -14.08 21.78
C GLY A 87 -0.26 -15.08 22.38
N ALA A 88 0.34 -14.75 23.53
CA ALA A 88 1.29 -15.61 24.23
C ALA A 88 0.70 -16.98 24.59
N ALA A 89 -0.53 -17.01 25.12
CA ALA A 89 -1.21 -18.27 25.44
C ALA A 89 -1.51 -19.14 24.21
N ALA A 90 -1.85 -18.53 23.07
CA ALA A 90 -2.08 -19.24 21.82
C ALA A 90 -0.80 -19.87 21.26
N HIS A 91 0.34 -19.18 21.37
CA HIS A 91 1.64 -19.73 20.97
C HIS A 91 2.05 -20.94 21.82
N VAL A 92 1.88 -20.87 23.15
CA VAL A 92 2.23 -21.98 24.04
C VAL A 92 1.40 -23.23 23.74
N LYS A 93 0.08 -23.08 23.48
CA LYS A 93 -0.79 -24.21 23.12
C LYS A 93 -0.47 -24.88 21.78
N LYS A 94 0.23 -24.20 20.87
CA LYS A 94 0.62 -24.76 19.55
C LYS A 94 1.97 -25.49 19.61
N ALA A 95 2.78 -25.21 20.63
CA ALA A 95 4.14 -25.73 20.78
C ALA A 95 4.25 -26.95 21.73
N GLY A 96 3.18 -27.30 22.45
CA GLY A 96 3.07 -28.52 23.27
C GLY A 96 2.09 -29.49 22.65
#